data_AF-A0A7C1IBJ7-F1
#
_entry.id   AF-A0A7C1IBJ7-F1
#
_cell.length_a   1.000
_cell.length_b   1.000
_cell.length_c   1.000
_cell.angle_alpha   90.00
_cell.angle_beta   90.00
_cell.angle_gamma   90.00
#
_symmetry.space_group_name_H-M   'P 1'
#
loop_
_entity.id
_entity.type
_entity.pdbx_description
1 polymer ?
#
loop_
_entity_poly.entity_id
_entity_poly.type
_entity_poly.pdbx_seq_one_letter_code
_entity_poly.pdbx_strand_id
1 'polypeptide(L)'
;MENGYGLWAGKRLMKKCDSQNVAQELAGLLMKLSEGKNDPHTRRQANRLITQISPDDVARAEKHLLASGLSAKKVQQLSAAFVLMGVLDSDENDLRRRLPDGHILRRVMAEHEIIRCFLAELEELNECIQQTEKTGSASSEMMRLAHVAEHLNAMEEHVDRENDVLFPVLKELGWGSLFMQIQNDHTYLKTAVNDLIKLTIASERMASEVFKLRLSNTVRYLCPMMREHLFHEDRVLFPLAVAMVDDPAVWQRLKTVCCEIGYCGIHL
;
A
#
# COMPACT_ATOMS: atom_id res chain seq x y z
N MET A 1 30.69 49.14 -30.54
CA MET A 1 31.38 48.08 -31.31
C MET A 1 31.92 47.11 -30.26
N GLU A 2 31.11 46.13 -29.81
CA GLU A 2 31.03 44.75 -30.37
C GLU A 2 32.41 44.09 -30.42
N ASN A 3 32.67 42.85 -30.00
CA ASN A 3 31.91 41.73 -29.44
C ASN A 3 32.94 40.68 -28.98
N GLY A 4 32.53 39.71 -28.15
CA GLY A 4 33.07 38.35 -28.28
C GLY A 4 33.74 37.69 -27.06
N TYR A 5 33.01 37.49 -25.95
CA TYR A 5 33.30 36.36 -25.06
C TYR A 5 32.34 35.21 -25.44
N GLY A 6 32.89 34.18 -26.08
CA GLY A 6 32.19 32.94 -26.42
C GLY A 6 31.96 32.08 -25.18
N LEU A 7 30.72 32.10 -24.68
CA LEU A 7 30.21 31.14 -23.68
C LEU A 7 29.85 29.82 -24.37
N TRP A 8 30.65 28.78 -24.14
CA TRP A 8 30.24 27.40 -24.33
C TRP A 8 29.34 26.97 -23.17
N ALA A 9 28.04 27.25 -23.28
CA ALA A 9 27.01 26.67 -22.43
C ALA A 9 26.28 25.57 -23.20
N GLY A 10 26.75 24.33 -23.07
CA GLY A 10 26.03 23.14 -23.52
C GLY A 10 24.75 22.97 -22.70
N LYS A 11 23.64 23.57 -23.16
CA LYS A 11 22.30 23.26 -22.65
C LYS A 11 21.95 21.83 -23.04
N ARG A 12 22.04 20.90 -22.08
CA ARG A 12 21.43 19.58 -22.19
C ARG A 12 19.91 19.76 -22.13
N LEU A 13 19.29 19.94 -23.29
CA LEU A 13 17.84 19.87 -23.47
C LEU A 13 17.38 18.45 -23.08
N MET A 14 16.85 18.28 -21.87
CA MET A 14 16.01 17.12 -21.58
C MET A 14 14.78 17.22 -22.48
N LYS A 15 14.67 16.32 -23.45
CA LYS A 15 13.46 16.13 -24.26
C LYS A 15 12.29 15.92 -23.30
N LYS A 16 11.33 16.85 -23.24
CA LYS A 16 9.98 16.55 -22.76
C LYS A 16 9.46 15.41 -23.65
N CYS A 17 9.29 14.23 -23.08
CA CYS A 17 8.59 13.15 -23.76
C CYS A 17 7.14 13.61 -23.96
N ASP A 18 6.60 13.47 -25.17
CA ASP A 18 5.28 13.99 -25.52
C ASP A 18 4.23 13.23 -24.68
N SER A 19 3.53 13.93 -23.79
CA SER A 19 2.67 13.31 -22.77
C SER A 19 1.55 12.47 -23.39
N GLN A 20 1.14 12.80 -24.61
CA GLN A 20 0.16 12.01 -25.35
C GLN A 20 0.67 10.62 -25.76
N ASN A 21 1.98 10.47 -25.95
CA ASN A 21 2.62 9.21 -26.33
C ASN A 21 2.76 8.28 -25.12
N VAL A 22 3.11 8.82 -23.95
CA VAL A 22 3.26 8.05 -22.70
C VAL A 22 1.93 7.45 -22.24
N ALA A 23 0.84 8.23 -22.28
CA ALA A 23 -0.49 7.75 -21.92
C ALA A 23 -0.99 6.61 -22.84
N GLN A 24 -0.73 6.73 -24.16
CA GLN A 24 -1.08 5.67 -25.13
C GLN A 24 -0.24 4.41 -24.91
N GLU A 25 1.05 4.58 -24.62
CA GLU A 25 1.93 3.47 -24.31
C GLU A 25 1.47 2.73 -23.03
N LEU A 26 1.11 3.46 -21.98
CA LEU A 26 0.52 2.89 -20.77
C LEU A 26 -0.77 2.13 -21.10
N ALA A 27 -1.71 2.74 -21.80
CA ALA A 27 -2.98 2.08 -22.13
C ALA A 27 -2.75 0.77 -22.93
N GLY A 28 -1.81 0.78 -23.88
CA GLY A 28 -1.43 -0.42 -24.63
C GLY A 28 -0.80 -1.50 -23.75
N LEU A 29 0.03 -1.11 -22.78
CA LEU A 29 0.60 -2.02 -21.80
C LEU A 29 -0.49 -2.64 -20.91
N LEU A 30 -1.41 -1.83 -20.37
CA LEU A 30 -2.54 -2.27 -19.56
C LEU A 30 -3.46 -3.23 -20.32
N MET A 31 -3.69 -2.99 -21.62
CA MET A 31 -4.43 -3.93 -22.48
C MET A 31 -3.72 -5.28 -22.61
N LYS A 32 -2.40 -5.31 -22.84
CA LYS A 32 -1.63 -6.57 -22.88
C LYS A 32 -1.76 -7.35 -21.57
N LEU A 33 -1.73 -6.65 -20.44
CA LEU A 33 -1.93 -7.26 -19.13
C LEU A 33 -3.34 -7.82 -18.96
N SER A 34 -4.35 -7.15 -19.51
CA SER A 34 -5.73 -7.64 -19.49
C SER A 34 -5.90 -8.98 -20.22
N GLU A 35 -5.05 -9.24 -21.22
CA GLU A 35 -4.98 -10.47 -22.00
C GLU A 35 -4.10 -11.55 -21.36
N GLY A 36 -3.57 -11.31 -20.15
CA GLY A 36 -2.72 -12.25 -19.41
C GLY A 36 -1.26 -12.30 -19.88
N LYS A 37 -0.81 -11.35 -20.71
CA LYS A 37 0.59 -11.29 -21.19
C LYS A 37 1.46 -10.62 -20.13
N ASN A 38 2.10 -11.42 -19.27
CA ASN A 38 3.10 -10.97 -18.29
C ASN A 38 4.48 -11.57 -18.60
N ASP A 39 5.02 -11.24 -19.77
CA ASP A 39 6.34 -11.68 -20.22
C ASP A 39 7.47 -10.69 -19.81
N PRO A 40 8.75 -11.10 -19.87
CA PRO A 40 9.87 -10.23 -19.49
C PRO A 40 9.97 -8.90 -20.26
N HIS A 41 9.49 -8.83 -21.51
CA HIS A 41 9.47 -7.58 -22.26
C HIS A 41 8.40 -6.63 -21.72
N THR A 42 7.21 -7.16 -21.41
CA THR A 42 6.13 -6.39 -20.76
C THR A 42 6.59 -5.81 -19.40
N ARG A 43 7.35 -6.58 -18.60
CA ARG A 43 7.94 -6.07 -17.34
C ARG A 43 8.97 -4.97 -17.55
N ARG A 44 9.90 -5.14 -18.49
CA ARG A 44 10.88 -4.08 -18.85
C ARG A 44 10.20 -2.81 -19.33
N GLN A 45 9.11 -2.96 -20.09
CA GLN A 45 8.29 -1.83 -20.55
C GLN A 45 7.64 -1.12 -19.35
N ALA A 46 7.10 -1.87 -18.38
CA ALA A 46 6.54 -1.32 -17.14
C ALA A 46 7.59 -0.54 -16.32
N ASN A 47 8.77 -1.13 -16.07
CA ASN A 47 9.87 -0.47 -15.35
C ASN A 47 10.33 0.83 -16.00
N ARG A 48 10.38 0.86 -17.34
CA ARG A 48 10.74 2.08 -18.06
C ARG A 48 9.66 3.15 -17.89
N LEU A 49 8.40 2.77 -18.05
CA LEU A 49 7.27 3.70 -18.01
C LEU A 49 7.04 4.28 -16.61
N ILE A 50 7.19 3.50 -15.54
CA ILE A 50 6.94 3.98 -14.17
C ILE A 50 7.81 5.19 -13.80
N THR A 51 9.01 5.29 -14.37
CA THR A 51 9.94 6.42 -14.13
C THR A 51 9.64 7.68 -14.95
N GLN A 52 8.73 7.60 -15.92
CA GLN A 52 8.45 8.65 -16.90
C GLN A 52 6.99 9.11 -16.86
N ILE A 53 6.14 8.38 -16.17
CA ILE A 53 4.70 8.57 -16.23
C ILE A 53 4.24 9.66 -15.27
N SER A 54 3.42 10.57 -15.77
CA SER A 54 2.76 11.58 -14.95
C SER A 54 1.35 11.11 -14.52
N PRO A 55 0.74 11.76 -13.53
CA PRO A 55 -0.63 11.44 -13.10
C PRO A 55 -1.63 11.66 -14.23
N ASP A 56 -1.43 12.73 -14.99
CA ASP A 56 -2.21 13.07 -16.18
C ASP A 56 -2.14 11.97 -17.25
N ASP A 57 -0.99 11.31 -17.41
CA ASP A 57 -0.84 10.20 -18.34
C ASP A 57 -1.65 8.98 -17.90
N VAL A 58 -1.66 8.70 -16.59
CA VAL A 58 -2.47 7.62 -16.02
C VAL A 58 -3.95 7.91 -16.15
N ALA A 59 -4.40 9.11 -15.77
CA ALA A 59 -5.79 9.50 -15.92
C ALA A 59 -6.26 9.42 -17.38
N ARG A 60 -5.40 9.83 -18.33
CA ARG A 60 -5.68 9.69 -19.78
C ARG A 60 -5.75 8.21 -20.20
N ALA A 61 -4.83 7.38 -19.74
CA ALA A 61 -4.82 5.96 -20.04
C ALA A 61 -6.06 5.25 -19.48
N GLU A 62 -6.42 5.51 -18.23
CA GLU A 62 -7.63 4.96 -17.59
C GLU A 62 -8.90 5.37 -18.33
N LYS A 63 -9.01 6.67 -18.68
CA LYS A 63 -10.14 7.17 -19.48
C LYS A 63 -10.23 6.46 -20.84
N HIS A 64 -9.10 6.21 -21.50
CA HIS A 64 -9.07 5.48 -22.76
C HIS A 64 -9.54 4.03 -22.61
N LEU A 65 -9.11 3.33 -21.55
CA LEU A 65 -9.51 1.95 -21.28
C LEU A 65 -11.00 1.82 -20.93
N LEU A 66 -11.52 2.76 -20.14
CA LEU A 66 -12.95 2.86 -19.85
C LEU A 66 -13.76 3.08 -21.13
N ALA A 67 -13.31 4.01 -21.99
CA ALA A 67 -13.94 4.25 -23.29
C ALA A 67 -13.87 3.04 -24.24
N SER A 68 -12.88 2.15 -24.03
CA SER A 68 -12.71 0.90 -24.78
C SER A 68 -13.60 -0.25 -24.26
N GLY A 69 -14.42 -0.01 -23.23
CA GLY A 69 -15.39 -0.96 -22.70
C GLY A 69 -14.93 -1.77 -21.49
N LEU A 70 -13.74 -1.48 -20.93
CA LEU A 70 -13.32 -2.10 -19.68
C LEU A 70 -14.11 -1.50 -18.51
N SER A 71 -14.45 -2.33 -17.52
CA SER A 71 -15.08 -1.86 -16.28
C SER A 71 -14.06 -1.09 -15.42
N ALA A 72 -14.55 -0.13 -14.63
CA ALA A 72 -13.71 0.63 -13.69
C ALA A 72 -12.87 -0.28 -12.78
N LYS A 73 -13.48 -1.35 -12.26
CA LYS A 73 -12.79 -2.38 -11.48
C LYS A 73 -11.63 -3.03 -12.25
N LYS A 74 -11.84 -3.36 -13.52
CA LYS A 74 -10.79 -3.99 -14.35
C LYS A 74 -9.66 -3.02 -14.67
N VAL A 75 -9.98 -1.75 -14.99
CA VAL A 75 -8.98 -0.71 -15.21
C VAL A 75 -8.11 -0.51 -13.97
N GLN A 76 -8.72 -0.39 -12.80
CA GLN A 76 -8.00 -0.27 -11.51
C GLN A 76 -7.07 -1.46 -11.26
N GLN A 77 -7.54 -2.69 -11.46
CA GLN A 77 -6.71 -3.90 -11.32
C GLN A 77 -5.48 -3.87 -12.24
N LEU A 78 -5.65 -3.39 -13.47
CA LEU A 78 -4.55 -3.30 -14.43
C LEU A 78 -3.57 -2.19 -14.05
N SER A 79 -4.05 -1.02 -13.63
CA SER A 79 -3.21 0.08 -13.15
C SER A 79 -2.35 -0.38 -11.97
N ALA A 80 -2.93 -1.08 -11.00
CA ALA A 80 -2.19 -1.67 -9.88
C ALA A 80 -1.15 -2.71 -10.36
N ALA A 81 -1.53 -3.60 -11.27
CA ALA A 81 -0.61 -4.58 -11.85
C ALA A 81 0.57 -3.92 -12.58
N PHE A 82 0.33 -2.84 -13.34
CA PHE A 82 1.37 -2.05 -14.00
C PHE A 82 2.37 -1.49 -13.00
N VAL A 83 1.90 -0.86 -11.91
CA VAL A 83 2.81 -0.33 -10.90
C VAL A 83 3.60 -1.45 -10.22
N LEU A 84 2.94 -2.57 -9.89
CA LEU A 84 3.61 -3.77 -9.38
C LEU A 84 4.74 -4.21 -10.32
N MET A 85 4.48 -4.41 -11.61
CA MET A 85 5.55 -4.85 -12.53
C MET A 85 6.65 -3.81 -12.74
N GLY A 86 6.34 -2.51 -12.62
CA GLY A 86 7.31 -1.44 -12.73
C GLY A 86 8.18 -1.24 -11.50
N VAL A 87 7.75 -1.74 -10.34
CA VAL A 87 8.49 -1.60 -9.07
C VAL A 87 9.13 -2.93 -8.62
N LEU A 88 8.59 -4.08 -9.04
CA LEU A 88 9.01 -5.41 -8.57
C LEU A 88 10.34 -5.92 -9.13
N ASP A 89 11.03 -5.21 -10.02
CA ASP A 89 12.31 -5.66 -10.57
C ASP A 89 13.53 -5.31 -9.70
N SER A 90 13.32 -5.00 -8.41
CA SER A 90 14.45 -4.74 -7.51
C SER A 90 14.18 -5.15 -6.06
N ASP A 91 14.58 -6.37 -5.72
CA ASP A 91 14.95 -6.72 -4.33
C ASP A 91 16.12 -5.86 -3.81
N GLU A 92 16.85 -5.19 -4.70
CA GLU A 92 17.91 -4.23 -4.34
C GLU A 92 17.41 -2.81 -3.95
N ASN A 93 16.13 -2.46 -4.18
CA ASN A 93 15.60 -1.12 -3.89
C ASN A 93 14.52 -1.12 -2.80
N ASP A 94 14.89 -1.52 -1.59
CA ASP A 94 14.08 -1.19 -0.41
C ASP A 94 13.98 0.36 -0.30
N LEU A 95 12.76 0.89 -0.51
CA LEU A 95 12.48 2.33 -0.44
C LEU A 95 13.00 2.93 0.88
N ARG A 96 12.95 2.17 1.99
CA ARG A 96 13.40 2.59 3.31
C ARG A 96 14.86 3.05 3.30
N ARG A 97 15.72 2.36 2.54
CA ARG A 97 17.17 2.64 2.46
C ARG A 97 17.49 3.89 1.66
N ARG A 98 16.59 4.32 0.77
CA ARG A 98 16.78 5.51 -0.08
C ARG A 98 16.25 6.79 0.58
N LEU A 99 15.34 6.64 1.54
CA LEU A 99 14.71 7.76 2.22
C LEU A 99 15.59 8.31 3.35
N PRO A 100 15.69 9.64 3.52
CA PRO A 100 16.42 10.25 4.62
C PRO A 100 15.97 9.75 6.00
N ASP A 101 16.86 9.82 6.98
CA ASP A 101 16.50 9.53 8.36
C ASP A 101 15.35 10.43 8.84
N GLY A 102 14.39 9.83 9.53
CA GLY A 102 13.21 10.54 10.02
C GLY A 102 12.21 10.98 8.94
N HIS A 103 12.31 10.46 7.71
CA HIS A 103 11.27 10.61 6.69
C HIS A 103 9.96 9.95 7.15
N ILE A 104 8.80 10.58 6.88
CA ILE A 104 7.49 10.09 7.35
C ILE A 104 7.20 8.65 6.88
N LEU A 105 7.40 8.37 5.60
CA LEU A 105 7.19 7.01 5.07
C LEU A 105 8.11 5.95 5.70
N ARG A 106 9.28 6.31 6.23
CA ARG A 106 10.09 5.33 6.99
C ARG A 106 9.43 4.93 8.31
N ARG A 107 8.68 5.85 8.93
CA ARG A 107 7.92 5.56 10.15
C ARG A 107 6.71 4.71 9.84
N VAL A 108 5.91 5.11 8.84
CA VAL A 108 4.75 4.35 8.35
C VAL A 108 5.13 2.91 8.00
N MET A 109 6.20 2.72 7.23
CA MET A 109 6.70 1.38 6.91
C MET A 109 7.26 0.61 8.11
N ALA A 110 7.72 1.28 9.17
CA ALA A 110 8.12 0.60 10.41
C ALA A 110 6.90 0.06 11.18
N GLU A 111 5.77 0.77 11.11
CA GLU A 111 4.50 0.26 11.65
C GLU A 111 4.05 -0.99 10.89
N HIS A 112 4.27 -1.04 9.57
CA HIS A 112 3.98 -2.24 8.77
C HIS A 112 4.76 -3.46 9.26
N GLU A 113 6.01 -3.29 9.71
CA GLU A 113 6.79 -4.40 10.29
C GLU A 113 6.18 -4.90 11.60
N ILE A 114 5.75 -3.98 12.47
CA ILE A 114 5.09 -4.33 13.73
C ILE A 114 3.77 -5.06 13.45
N ILE A 115 2.97 -4.58 12.49
CA ILE A 115 1.72 -5.24 12.08
C ILE A 115 2.02 -6.65 11.56
N ARG A 116 3.07 -6.83 10.74
CA ARG A 116 3.48 -8.17 10.25
C ARG A 116 3.85 -9.12 11.39
N CYS A 117 4.51 -8.64 12.45
CA CYS A 117 4.77 -9.44 13.64
C CYS A 117 3.47 -9.90 14.31
N PHE A 118 2.49 -9.02 14.48
CA PHE A 118 1.19 -9.39 15.06
C PHE A 118 0.40 -10.35 14.18
N LEU A 119 0.47 -10.22 12.85
CA LEU A 119 -0.15 -11.19 11.93
C LEU A 119 0.49 -12.59 12.05
N ALA A 120 1.82 -12.65 12.15
CA ALA A 120 2.51 -13.92 12.34
C ALA A 120 2.12 -14.57 13.68
N GLU A 121 2.09 -13.78 14.76
CA GLU A 121 1.64 -14.27 16.06
C GLU A 121 0.18 -14.73 16.04
N LEU A 122 -0.70 -14.02 15.32
CA LEU A 122 -2.11 -14.41 15.17
C LEU A 122 -2.27 -15.78 14.51
N GLU A 123 -1.47 -16.06 13.48
CA GLU A 123 -1.47 -17.35 12.78
C GLU A 123 -0.97 -18.48 13.67
N GLU A 124 0.16 -18.27 14.37
CA GLU A 124 0.68 -19.23 15.35
C GLU A 124 -0.33 -19.52 16.46
N LEU A 125 -0.96 -18.47 17.02
CA LEU A 125 -1.98 -18.61 18.05
C LEU A 125 -3.20 -19.40 17.55
N ASN A 126 -3.64 -19.14 16.32
CA ASN A 126 -4.72 -19.93 15.74
C ASN A 126 -4.33 -21.42 15.65
N GLU A 127 -3.14 -21.75 15.15
CA GLU A 127 -2.66 -23.14 15.09
C GLU A 127 -2.63 -23.80 16.48
N CYS A 128 -2.10 -23.12 17.49
CA CYS A 128 -2.10 -23.62 18.88
C CYS A 128 -3.52 -23.84 19.40
N ILE A 129 -4.41 -22.85 19.23
CA ILE A 129 -5.80 -22.91 19.71
C ILE A 129 -6.58 -24.05 19.05
N GLN A 130 -6.35 -24.34 17.77
CA GLN A 130 -7.01 -25.47 17.11
C GLN A 130 -6.68 -26.81 17.79
N GLN A 131 -5.44 -26.98 18.24
CA GLN A 131 -4.93 -28.23 18.83
C GLN A 131 -5.33 -28.42 20.30
N THR A 132 -5.77 -27.36 20.98
CA THR A 132 -6.10 -27.40 22.41
C THR A 132 -7.49 -27.99 22.66
N GLU A 133 -7.62 -28.99 23.55
CA GLU A 133 -8.91 -29.61 23.88
C GLU A 133 -9.86 -28.69 24.66
N LYS A 134 -9.31 -27.78 25.49
CA LYS A 134 -10.08 -26.79 26.27
C LYS A 134 -9.39 -25.44 26.27
N THR A 135 -10.00 -24.46 25.62
CA THR A 135 -9.58 -23.05 25.64
C THR A 135 -10.43 -22.30 26.66
N GLY A 136 -9.95 -22.17 27.89
CA GLY A 136 -10.51 -21.21 28.84
C GLY A 136 -10.02 -19.80 28.54
N SER A 137 -10.80 -18.77 28.83
CA SER A 137 -10.40 -17.36 28.64
C SER A 137 -9.13 -16.96 29.39
N ALA A 138 -8.88 -17.61 30.53
CA ALA A 138 -7.67 -17.42 31.34
C ALA A 138 -6.47 -18.24 30.84
N SER A 139 -6.57 -18.90 29.68
CA SER A 139 -5.41 -19.56 29.07
C SER A 139 -4.43 -18.52 28.52
N SER A 140 -3.14 -18.89 28.47
CA SER A 140 -2.10 -18.03 27.91
C SER A 140 -2.40 -17.63 26.47
N GLU A 141 -2.93 -18.56 25.69
CA GLU A 141 -3.28 -18.38 24.28
C GLU A 141 -4.41 -17.35 24.11
N MET A 142 -5.44 -17.40 24.97
CA MET A 142 -6.56 -16.46 24.89
C MET A 142 -6.15 -15.05 25.31
N MET A 143 -5.29 -14.91 26.33
CA MET A 143 -4.72 -13.62 26.71
C MET A 143 -3.84 -13.03 25.59
N ARG A 144 -3.01 -13.86 24.96
CA ARG A 144 -2.19 -13.44 23.81
C ARG A 144 -3.05 -13.09 22.60
N LEU A 145 -4.12 -13.84 22.34
CA LEU A 145 -5.06 -13.52 21.25
C LEU A 145 -5.74 -12.17 21.48
N ALA A 146 -6.16 -11.88 22.72
CA ALA A 146 -6.72 -10.57 23.06
C ALA A 146 -5.71 -9.44 22.86
N HIS A 147 -4.45 -9.65 23.27
CA HIS A 147 -3.37 -8.69 23.08
C HIS A 147 -3.11 -8.41 21.59
N VAL A 148 -2.99 -9.45 20.76
CA VAL A 148 -2.81 -9.32 19.31
C VAL A 148 -4.02 -8.61 18.68
N ALA A 149 -5.24 -8.96 19.05
CA ALA A 149 -6.45 -8.32 18.53
C ALA A 149 -6.51 -6.83 18.88
N GLU A 150 -6.12 -6.45 20.10
CA GLU A 150 -6.05 -5.06 20.53
C GLU A 150 -4.99 -4.26 19.77
N HIS A 151 -3.81 -4.83 19.56
CA HIS A 151 -2.75 -4.17 18.79
C HIS A 151 -3.09 -4.05 17.30
N LEU A 152 -3.71 -5.06 16.71
CA LEU A 152 -4.25 -4.94 15.36
C LEU A 152 -5.36 -3.91 15.29
N ASN A 153 -6.14 -3.68 16.36
CA ASN A 153 -7.13 -2.60 16.39
C ASN A 153 -6.50 -1.21 16.48
N ALA A 154 -5.39 -1.08 17.22
CA ALA A 154 -4.63 0.16 17.31
C ALA A 154 -4.06 0.63 15.96
N MET A 155 -4.07 -0.22 14.91
CA MET A 155 -3.80 0.21 13.54
C MET A 155 -4.77 1.27 13.02
N GLU A 156 -5.90 1.51 13.69
CA GLU A 156 -6.84 2.58 13.32
C GLU A 156 -6.13 3.94 13.19
N GLU A 157 -5.22 4.26 14.10
CA GLU A 157 -4.42 5.49 14.01
C GLU A 157 -3.54 5.54 12.75
N HIS A 158 -3.05 4.38 12.32
CA HIS A 158 -2.26 4.23 11.09
C HIS A 158 -3.11 4.49 9.85
N VAL A 159 -4.26 3.83 9.79
CA VAL A 159 -5.25 4.02 8.73
C VAL A 159 -5.72 5.48 8.67
N ASP A 160 -5.89 6.15 9.80
CA ASP A 160 -6.30 7.56 9.87
C ASP A 160 -5.19 8.50 9.35
N ARG A 161 -3.93 8.29 9.73
CA ARG A 161 -2.80 9.06 9.17
C ARG A 161 -2.72 8.92 7.65
N GLU A 162 -2.96 7.73 7.14
CA GLU A 162 -2.95 7.50 5.71
C GLU A 162 -4.13 8.18 5.02
N ASN A 163 -5.35 7.92 5.49
CA ASN A 163 -6.58 8.40 4.85
C ASN A 163 -6.77 9.91 4.94
N ASP A 164 -6.38 10.53 6.06
CA ASP A 164 -6.70 11.92 6.38
C ASP A 164 -5.52 12.87 6.15
N VAL A 165 -4.29 12.35 6.06
CA VAL A 165 -3.08 13.19 5.91
C VAL A 165 -2.29 12.84 4.65
N LEU A 166 -1.83 11.59 4.51
CA LEU A 166 -0.97 11.22 3.38
C LEU A 166 -1.73 11.17 2.05
N PHE A 167 -2.83 10.43 2.00
CA PHE A 167 -3.57 10.20 0.77
C PHE A 167 -4.22 11.45 0.20
N PRO A 168 -4.79 12.40 0.98
CA PRO A 168 -5.35 13.62 0.42
C PRO A 168 -4.31 14.42 -0.38
N VAL A 169 -3.10 14.60 0.16
CA VAL A 169 -2.00 15.30 -0.52
C VAL A 169 -1.59 14.57 -1.81
N LEU A 170 -1.54 13.24 -1.78
CA LEU A 170 -1.17 12.46 -2.96
C LEU A 170 -2.30 12.36 -4.01
N LYS A 171 -3.56 12.46 -3.60
CA LYS A 171 -4.73 12.51 -4.49
C LYS A 171 -4.82 13.82 -5.27
N GLU A 172 -4.48 14.94 -4.63
CA GLU A 172 -4.37 16.25 -5.32
C GLU A 172 -3.36 16.23 -6.47
N LEU A 173 -2.40 15.31 -6.41
CA LEU A 173 -1.42 15.05 -7.46
C LEU A 173 -1.91 14.07 -8.53
N GLY A 174 -3.21 13.76 -8.64
CA GLY A 174 -3.81 13.13 -9.83
C GLY A 174 -3.93 11.60 -9.84
N TRP A 175 -3.72 10.92 -8.71
CA TRP A 175 -3.75 9.44 -8.60
C TRP A 175 -4.97 8.91 -7.83
N GLY A 176 -6.09 9.63 -7.87
CA GLY A 176 -7.27 9.34 -7.05
C GLY A 176 -7.80 7.89 -7.10
N SER A 177 -7.72 7.24 -8.26
CA SER A 177 -8.21 5.87 -8.46
C SER A 177 -7.41 4.80 -7.69
N LEU A 178 -6.09 4.97 -7.56
CA LEU A 178 -5.22 4.06 -6.80
C LEU A 178 -5.53 4.12 -5.31
N PHE A 179 -5.73 5.33 -4.79
CA PHE A 179 -6.07 5.55 -3.38
C PHE A 179 -7.47 5.04 -3.01
N MET A 180 -8.44 5.09 -3.94
CA MET A 180 -9.78 4.54 -3.66
C MET A 180 -9.76 3.05 -3.35
N GLN A 181 -8.92 2.27 -4.05
CA GLN A 181 -8.80 0.83 -3.79
C GLN A 181 -8.21 0.57 -2.40
N ILE A 182 -7.14 1.26 -2.05
CA ILE A 182 -6.49 1.17 -0.73
C ILE A 182 -7.46 1.54 0.40
N GLN A 183 -8.27 2.58 0.21
CA GLN A 183 -9.30 2.98 1.17
C GLN A 183 -10.44 1.95 1.32
N ASN A 184 -10.79 1.25 0.25
CA ASN A 184 -11.74 0.13 0.35
C ASN A 184 -11.12 -1.02 1.16
N ASP A 185 -9.85 -1.33 0.91
CA ASP A 185 -9.12 -2.35 1.67
C ASP A 185 -9.07 -1.99 3.16
N HIS A 186 -8.82 -0.72 3.52
CA HIS A 186 -8.94 -0.22 4.90
C HIS A 186 -10.30 -0.51 5.54
N THR A 187 -11.39 -0.32 4.80
CA THR A 187 -12.75 -0.60 5.31
C THR A 187 -12.94 -2.09 5.61
N TYR A 188 -12.47 -2.97 4.73
CA TYR A 188 -12.59 -4.41 4.91
C TYR A 188 -11.69 -4.92 6.05
N LEU A 189 -10.46 -4.41 6.13
CA LEU A 189 -9.51 -4.75 7.19
C LEU A 189 -10.03 -4.31 8.57
N LYS A 190 -10.53 -3.07 8.69
CA LYS A 190 -11.16 -2.57 9.91
C LYS A 190 -12.34 -3.44 10.34
N THR A 191 -13.16 -3.89 9.39
CA THR A 191 -14.28 -4.81 9.68
C THR A 191 -13.77 -6.14 10.22
N ALA A 192 -12.78 -6.76 9.57
CA ALA A 192 -12.22 -8.04 9.99
C ALA A 192 -11.53 -7.98 11.36
N VAL A 193 -10.79 -6.91 11.65
CA VAL A 193 -10.16 -6.68 12.96
C VAL A 193 -11.23 -6.50 14.05
N ASN A 194 -12.28 -5.72 13.78
CA ASN A 194 -13.42 -5.59 14.70
C ASN A 194 -14.11 -6.93 14.98
N ASP A 195 -14.25 -7.78 13.96
CA ASP A 195 -14.82 -9.12 14.13
C ASP A 195 -13.91 -10.03 14.95
N LEU A 196 -12.58 -9.92 14.81
CA LEU A 196 -11.61 -10.61 15.65
C LEU A 196 -11.74 -10.21 17.13
N ILE A 197 -11.87 -8.91 17.42
CA ILE A 197 -12.07 -8.40 18.78
C ILE A 197 -13.37 -8.95 19.37
N LYS A 198 -14.49 -8.82 18.65
CA LYS A 198 -15.80 -9.32 19.10
C LYS A 198 -15.76 -10.83 19.34
N LEU A 199 -15.09 -11.58 18.48
CA LEU A 199 -14.91 -13.02 18.64
C LEU A 199 -14.12 -13.34 19.91
N THR A 200 -13.05 -12.60 20.18
CA THR A 200 -12.21 -12.77 21.37
C THR A 200 -13.00 -12.49 22.66
N ILE A 201 -13.78 -11.41 22.70
CA ILE A 201 -14.64 -11.04 23.83
C ILE A 201 -15.76 -12.08 24.05
N ALA A 202 -16.33 -12.61 22.97
CA ALA A 202 -17.43 -13.57 23.04
C ALA A 202 -16.99 -15.03 23.24
N SER A 203 -15.68 -15.30 23.29
CA SER A 203 -15.11 -16.65 23.31
C SER A 203 -15.70 -17.56 24.40
N GLU A 204 -15.92 -17.06 25.61
CA GLU A 204 -16.53 -17.81 26.73
C GLU A 204 -18.02 -18.11 26.56
N ARG A 205 -18.71 -17.33 25.71
CA ARG A 205 -20.17 -17.40 25.53
C ARG A 205 -20.56 -18.32 24.38
N MET A 206 -19.61 -19.03 23.78
CA MET A 206 -19.85 -19.95 22.67
C MET A 206 -19.13 -21.27 22.88
N ALA A 207 -19.59 -22.32 22.18
CA ALA A 207 -18.93 -23.62 22.20
C ALA A 207 -17.52 -23.51 21.60
N SER A 208 -16.55 -24.22 22.19
CA SER A 208 -15.13 -24.16 21.77
C SER A 208 -14.95 -24.45 20.27
N GLU A 209 -15.65 -25.45 19.73
CA GLU A 209 -15.60 -25.76 18.29
C GLU A 209 -16.11 -24.63 17.40
N VAL A 210 -17.15 -23.91 17.84
CA VAL A 210 -17.68 -22.75 17.11
C VAL A 210 -16.68 -21.60 17.16
N PHE A 211 -16.06 -21.36 18.32
CA PHE A 211 -15.00 -20.36 18.47
C PHE A 211 -13.81 -20.66 17.56
N LYS A 212 -13.29 -21.89 17.61
CA LYS A 212 -12.16 -22.36 16.80
C LYS A 212 -12.42 -22.20 15.30
N LEU A 213 -13.60 -22.61 14.83
CA LEU A 213 -13.99 -22.46 13.41
C LEU A 213 -14.04 -20.99 13.00
N ARG A 214 -14.65 -20.13 13.81
CA ARG A 214 -14.74 -18.70 13.52
C ARG A 214 -13.36 -18.04 13.53
N LEU A 215 -12.51 -18.38 14.51
CA LEU A 215 -11.15 -17.86 14.60
C LEU A 215 -10.36 -18.25 13.35
N SER A 216 -10.38 -19.52 12.97
CA SER A 216 -9.69 -20.01 11.77
C SER A 216 -10.14 -19.26 10.51
N ASN A 217 -11.45 -19.06 10.34
CA ASN A 217 -11.98 -18.29 9.21
C ASN A 217 -11.54 -16.82 9.22
N THR A 218 -11.60 -16.17 10.39
CA THR A 218 -11.15 -14.78 10.55
C THR A 218 -9.66 -14.65 10.24
N VAL A 219 -8.81 -15.53 10.76
CA VAL A 219 -7.36 -15.52 10.53
C VAL A 219 -7.02 -15.76 9.06
N ARG A 220 -7.65 -16.77 8.43
CA ARG A 220 -7.47 -17.09 7.01
C ARG A 220 -7.95 -15.98 6.06
N TYR A 221 -8.81 -15.08 6.52
CA TYR A 221 -9.24 -13.91 5.76
C TYR A 221 -8.33 -12.71 6.03
N LEU A 222 -8.17 -12.34 7.31
CA LEU A 222 -7.47 -11.12 7.74
C LEU A 222 -5.98 -11.13 7.39
N CYS A 223 -5.26 -12.20 7.70
CA CYS A 223 -3.79 -12.23 7.56
C CYS A 223 -3.31 -12.08 6.11
N PRO A 224 -3.82 -12.85 5.12
CA PRO A 224 -3.41 -12.65 3.73
C PRO A 224 -3.87 -11.29 3.18
N MET A 225 -5.08 -10.84 3.53
CA MET A 225 -5.58 -9.53 3.07
C MET A 225 -4.71 -8.38 3.58
N MET A 226 -4.36 -8.39 4.87
CA MET A 226 -3.51 -7.37 5.47
C MET A 226 -2.11 -7.40 4.86
N ARG A 227 -1.49 -8.58 4.69
CA ARG A 227 -0.16 -8.67 4.07
C ARG A 227 -0.14 -8.15 2.65
N GLU A 228 -1.16 -8.46 1.86
CA GLU A 228 -1.31 -7.96 0.49
C GLU A 228 -1.46 -6.43 0.47
N HIS A 229 -2.28 -5.89 1.37
CA HIS A 229 -2.49 -4.46 1.51
C HIS A 229 -1.20 -3.71 1.89
N LEU A 230 -0.49 -4.14 2.94
CA LEU A 230 0.79 -3.55 3.34
C LEU A 230 1.85 -3.69 2.24
N PHE A 231 1.79 -4.76 1.45
CA PHE A 231 2.67 -4.96 0.30
C PHE A 231 2.38 -3.96 -0.81
N HIS A 232 1.12 -3.70 -1.13
CA HIS A 232 0.73 -2.66 -2.07
C HIS A 232 1.19 -1.28 -1.61
N GLU A 233 1.12 -0.96 -0.33
CA GLU A 233 1.61 0.33 0.15
C GLU A 233 3.13 0.45 0.05
N ASP A 234 3.85 -0.53 0.60
CA ASP A 234 5.32 -0.54 0.62
C ASP A 234 5.94 -0.58 -0.77
N ARG A 235 5.35 -1.35 -1.69
CA ARG A 235 5.94 -1.67 -2.99
C ARG A 235 5.31 -0.96 -4.16
N VAL A 236 4.17 -0.30 -3.98
CA VAL A 236 3.49 0.40 -5.09
C VAL A 236 3.24 1.84 -4.71
N LEU A 237 2.49 2.07 -3.63
CA LEU A 237 1.98 3.40 -3.31
C LEU A 237 3.10 4.35 -2.86
N PHE A 238 3.94 3.93 -1.92
CA PHE A 238 4.99 4.78 -1.38
C PHE A 238 6.12 5.07 -2.38
N PRO A 239 6.61 4.11 -3.19
CA PRO A 239 7.57 4.41 -4.24
C PRO A 239 7.03 5.42 -5.25
N LEU A 240 5.75 5.28 -5.63
CA LEU A 240 5.08 6.22 -6.51
C LEU A 240 4.98 7.59 -5.87
N ALA A 241 4.54 7.68 -4.61
CA ALA A 241 4.44 8.93 -3.88
C ALA A 241 5.79 9.68 -3.85
N VAL A 242 6.89 8.97 -3.58
CA VAL A 242 8.25 9.54 -3.54
C VAL A 242 8.73 9.98 -4.92
N ALA A 243 8.39 9.26 -5.98
CA ALA A 243 8.75 9.64 -7.35
C ALA A 243 7.99 10.88 -7.85
N MET A 244 6.83 11.19 -7.27
CA MET A 244 5.95 12.26 -7.73
C MET A 244 6.04 13.53 -6.89
N VAL A 245 6.43 13.42 -5.62
CA VAL A 245 6.54 14.57 -4.71
C VAL A 245 8.01 14.99 -4.59
N ASP A 246 8.40 15.92 -5.46
CA ASP A 246 9.78 16.44 -5.51
C ASP A 246 10.05 17.53 -4.46
N ASP A 247 9.01 18.14 -3.88
CA ASP A 247 9.14 19.24 -2.91
C ASP A 247 9.35 18.72 -1.48
N PRO A 248 10.54 18.91 -0.87
CA PRO A 248 10.80 18.50 0.51
C PRO A 248 9.89 19.17 1.53
N ALA A 249 9.35 20.36 1.24
CA ALA A 249 8.44 21.06 2.14
C ALA A 249 7.10 20.34 2.29
N VAL A 250 6.64 19.62 1.25
CA VAL A 250 5.44 18.76 1.34
C VAL A 250 5.66 17.65 2.36
N TRP A 251 6.78 16.92 2.23
CA TRP A 251 7.14 15.85 3.16
C TRP A 251 7.33 16.33 4.59
N GLN A 252 7.90 17.53 4.77
CA GLN A 252 8.06 18.13 6.10
C GLN A 252 6.70 18.49 6.72
N ARG A 253 5.75 19.03 5.95
CA ARG A 253 4.38 19.29 6.45
C ARG A 253 3.66 18.01 6.83
N LEU A 254 3.69 16.99 5.97
CA LEU A 254 3.12 15.67 6.25
C LEU A 254 3.69 15.08 7.53
N LYS A 255 5.01 15.13 7.70
CA LYS A 255 5.67 14.67 8.92
C LYS A 255 5.16 15.39 10.17
N THR A 256 5.02 16.71 10.14
CA THR A 256 4.51 17.48 11.29
C THR A 256 3.12 17.03 11.69
N VAL A 257 2.17 16.98 10.74
CA VAL A 257 0.78 16.60 11.02
C VAL A 257 0.68 15.15 11.49
N CYS A 258 1.39 14.22 10.85
CA CYS A 258 1.41 12.82 11.31
C CYS A 258 2.01 12.66 12.71
N CYS A 259 2.97 13.50 13.12
CA CYS A 259 3.51 13.47 14.49
C CYS A 259 2.52 13.98 15.54
N GLU A 260 1.54 14.80 15.16
CA GLU A 260 0.46 15.25 16.07
C GLU A 260 -0.56 14.14 16.33
N ILE A 261 -0.76 13.23 15.37
CA ILE A 261 -1.67 12.08 15.50
C ILE A 261 -1.05 10.95 16.35
N GLY A 262 0.28 10.73 16.25
CA GLY A 262 0.98 9.63 16.94
C GLY A 262 1.39 8.51 15.99
N TYR A 263 1.93 7.40 16.52
CA TYR A 263 2.28 6.20 15.76
C TYR A 263 1.87 4.95 16.55
N CYS A 264 1.23 4.00 15.87
CA CYS A 264 0.72 2.77 16.43
C CYS A 264 1.89 1.91 16.95
N GLY A 265 1.73 1.35 18.15
CA GLY A 265 2.75 0.53 18.80
C GLY A 265 3.92 1.34 19.40
N ILE A 266 3.89 2.68 19.30
CA ILE A 266 4.85 3.59 19.93
C ILE A 266 4.07 4.65 20.71
N HIS A 267 3.39 4.22 21.78
CA HIS A 267 2.99 5.12 22.86
C HIS A 267 4.05 4.98 23.95
N LEU A 268 5.10 5.82 23.90
CA LEU A 268 6.06 5.98 24.99
C LEU A 268 5.52 6.97 26.02
#